data_AF-A0A183GLB2-F1
#
_entry.id   AF-A0A183GLB2-F1
#
_cell.length_a   1.000
_cell.length_b   1.000
_cell.length_c   1.000
_cell.angle_alpha   90.00
_cell.angle_beta   90.00
_cell.angle_gamma   90.00
#
_symmetry.space_group_name_H-M   'P 1'
#
loop_
_entity.id
_entity.type
_entity.pdbx_description
1 polymer ?
#
loop_
_entity_poly.entity_id
_entity_poly.type
_entity_poly.pdbx_seq_one_letter_code
_entity_poly.pdbx_strand_id
1 'polypeptide(L)'
;MSQRTKSGKKATEASAKVCVTSQEQVNSSVSCSAPEDFSELSVSELINAVLMRNKDPIIEQMMYALISKLPQEMSERIELENKERSIVIEWIPEATADLPPSEKQWDLEAKLSEVFDVLDRECRPLEVYRMGRHQRDHARKVTVVLPSKSHWATALKNSWKLRDSATFNKVRVQRSMTSD
;
A
#
# COMPACT_ATOMS: atom_id res chain seq x y z
N MET A 1 55.72 -37.57 -16.99
CA MET A 1 55.57 -39.02 -16.78
C MET A 1 54.54 -39.27 -15.68
N SER A 2 53.61 -40.20 -15.92
CA SER A 2 52.74 -40.88 -14.93
C SER A 2 51.71 -40.05 -14.14
N GLN A 3 50.47 -40.48 -13.90
CA GLN A 3 49.60 -41.56 -14.41
C GLN A 3 48.22 -41.39 -13.72
N ARG A 4 47.12 -41.73 -14.44
CA ARG A 4 45.89 -42.50 -14.02
C ARG A 4 45.26 -42.25 -12.63
N THR A 5 43.94 -42.13 -12.45
CA THR A 5 42.82 -43.08 -12.72
C THR A 5 41.46 -42.32 -12.66
N LYS A 6 40.48 -42.46 -13.57
CA LYS A 6 39.43 -43.49 -13.80
C LYS A 6 38.39 -43.73 -12.68
N SER A 7 37.13 -43.33 -12.92
CA SER A 7 35.89 -44.15 -13.08
C SER A 7 34.66 -43.24 -12.81
N GLY A 8 33.54 -43.26 -13.53
CA GLY A 8 32.87 -44.31 -14.27
C GLY A 8 31.62 -44.76 -13.50
N LYS A 9 30.46 -44.14 -13.74
CA LYS A 9 29.16 -44.71 -13.35
C LYS A 9 28.17 -44.66 -14.51
N LYS A 10 27.45 -45.78 -14.60
CA LYS A 10 26.76 -46.39 -15.73
C LYS A 10 25.25 -46.16 -15.62
N ALA A 11 24.59 -46.23 -16.77
CA ALA A 11 23.14 -46.16 -17.02
C ALA A 11 22.27 -47.11 -16.17
N THR A 12 20.95 -46.85 -16.09
CA THR A 12 19.91 -47.64 -16.80
C THR A 12 18.48 -47.13 -16.57
N GLU A 13 17.66 -47.33 -17.60
CA GLU A 13 16.24 -47.01 -17.79
C GLU A 13 15.27 -47.88 -16.97
N ALA A 14 14.01 -47.39 -16.90
CA ALA A 14 12.75 -48.09 -17.21
C ALA A 14 11.68 -47.98 -16.11
N SER A 15 10.53 -47.38 -16.44
CA SER A 15 9.25 -47.83 -15.88
C SER A 15 8.05 -47.50 -16.79
N ALA A 16 7.59 -48.56 -17.44
CA ALA A 16 6.22 -48.98 -17.72
C ALA A 16 5.19 -47.99 -18.34
N LYS A 17 4.90 -48.27 -19.62
CA LYS A 17 3.60 -48.08 -20.27
C LYS A 17 2.55 -49.01 -19.64
N VAL A 18 1.35 -48.50 -19.34
CA VAL A 18 0.10 -49.28 -19.40
C VAL A 18 -0.97 -48.43 -20.09
N CYS A 19 -1.57 -49.02 -21.12
CA CYS A 19 -2.64 -48.49 -21.97
C CYS A 19 -3.84 -49.42 -21.77
N VAL A 20 -5.03 -48.88 -21.47
CA VAL A 20 -6.33 -49.50 -21.73
C VAL A 20 -7.37 -48.41 -22.00
N THR A 21 -7.77 -48.29 -23.27
CA THR A 21 -9.04 -47.72 -23.82
C THR A 21 -10.17 -48.75 -23.57
N SER A 22 -11.48 -48.52 -23.42
CA SER A 22 -12.49 -47.52 -23.85
C SER A 22 -13.69 -47.68 -22.86
N GLN A 23 -14.66 -46.78 -22.67
CA GLN A 23 -15.73 -46.38 -23.60
C GLN A 23 -16.53 -45.18 -23.04
N GLU A 24 -17.20 -44.50 -23.96
CA GLU A 24 -17.93 -43.23 -23.86
C GLU A 24 -19.09 -43.19 -22.86
N GLN A 25 -19.34 -41.98 -22.32
CA GLN A 25 -20.65 -41.36 -22.56
C GLN A 25 -20.53 -39.84 -22.62
N VAL A 26 -20.75 -39.34 -23.84
CA VAL A 26 -20.95 -37.94 -24.20
C VAL A 26 -22.24 -37.45 -23.53
N ASN A 27 -22.16 -36.36 -22.78
CA ASN A 27 -23.34 -35.51 -22.62
C ASN A 27 -22.96 -34.05 -22.91
N SER A 28 -23.19 -33.72 -24.17
CA SER A 28 -23.09 -32.42 -24.78
C SER A 28 -24.22 -31.50 -24.32
N SER A 29 -23.88 -30.40 -23.66
CA SER A 29 -24.48 -29.09 -23.92
C SER A 29 -23.59 -28.00 -23.32
N VAL A 30 -22.35 -27.92 -23.83
CA VAL A 30 -21.60 -26.66 -23.75
C VAL A 30 -22.21 -25.75 -24.80
N SER A 31 -23.18 -24.92 -24.41
CA SER A 31 -23.50 -23.74 -25.20
C SER A 31 -22.33 -22.78 -25.04
N CYS A 32 -21.40 -22.80 -25.99
CA CYS A 32 -20.42 -21.74 -26.16
C CYS A 32 -21.17 -20.48 -26.63
N SER A 33 -21.71 -19.70 -25.69
CA SER A 33 -22.02 -18.31 -25.97
C SER A 33 -20.71 -17.60 -26.34
N ALA A 34 -20.81 -16.68 -27.30
CA ALA A 34 -19.72 -15.88 -27.86
C ALA A 34 -18.72 -15.38 -26.80
N PRO A 35 -17.46 -15.08 -27.18
CA PRO A 35 -16.49 -14.52 -26.23
C PRO A 35 -17.03 -13.18 -25.74
N GLU A 36 -17.69 -13.20 -24.57
CA GLU A 36 -17.96 -11.99 -23.82
C GLU A 36 -16.59 -11.39 -23.51
N ASP A 37 -16.35 -10.18 -24.00
CA ASP A 37 -15.14 -9.46 -23.65
C ASP A 37 -15.24 -9.04 -22.18
N PHE A 38 -14.81 -9.94 -21.30
CA PHE A 38 -14.85 -9.75 -19.87
C PHE A 38 -13.96 -8.59 -19.39
N SER A 39 -13.13 -8.00 -20.27
CA SER A 39 -12.29 -6.86 -19.94
C SER A 39 -13.05 -5.54 -19.81
N GLU A 40 -14.23 -5.43 -20.44
CA GLU A 40 -15.07 -4.22 -20.37
C GLU A 40 -15.94 -4.16 -19.11
N LEU A 41 -16.12 -5.29 -18.43
CA LEU A 41 -16.95 -5.37 -17.23
C LEU A 41 -16.25 -4.76 -16.01
N SER A 42 -17.02 -4.08 -15.17
CA SER A 42 -16.55 -3.69 -13.85
C SER A 42 -16.22 -4.91 -12.98
N VAL A 43 -15.39 -4.73 -11.96
CA VAL A 43 -15.01 -5.80 -11.03
C VAL A 43 -16.24 -6.47 -10.40
N SER A 44 -17.25 -5.68 -10.03
CA SER A 44 -18.53 -6.16 -9.50
C SER A 44 -19.34 -6.99 -10.50
N GLU A 45 -19.38 -6.58 -11.77
CA GLU A 45 -20.09 -7.31 -12.82
C GLU A 45 -19.37 -8.62 -13.15
N LEU A 46 -18.04 -8.62 -13.16
CA LEU A 46 -17.23 -9.82 -13.34
C LEU A 46 -17.47 -10.83 -12.21
N ILE A 47 -17.48 -10.36 -10.96
CA ILE A 47 -17.77 -11.20 -9.79
C ILE A 47 -19.16 -11.83 -9.91
N ASN A 48 -20.18 -11.03 -10.22
CA ASN A 48 -21.54 -11.53 -10.39
C ASN A 48 -21.64 -12.50 -11.58
N ALA A 49 -20.98 -12.20 -12.69
CA ALA A 49 -20.92 -13.06 -13.87
C ALA A 49 -20.30 -14.43 -13.55
N VAL A 50 -19.27 -14.47 -12.70
CA VAL A 50 -18.63 -15.71 -12.22
C VAL A 50 -19.57 -16.46 -11.28
N LEU A 51 -20.14 -15.80 -10.28
CA LEU A 51 -21.05 -16.44 -9.32
C LEU A 51 -22.30 -17.01 -9.99
N MET A 52 -22.89 -16.31 -10.96
CA MET A 52 -24.09 -16.75 -11.68
C MET A 52 -23.83 -17.94 -12.62
N ARG A 53 -22.61 -18.10 -13.13
CA ARG A 53 -22.22 -19.21 -14.02
C ARG A 53 -21.63 -20.39 -13.26
N ASN A 54 -21.12 -20.16 -12.06
CA ASN A 54 -20.49 -21.18 -11.25
C ASN A 54 -21.54 -22.13 -10.63
N LYS A 55 -21.30 -23.43 -10.73
CA LYS A 55 -22.14 -24.48 -10.11
C LYS A 55 -21.44 -25.20 -8.96
N ASP A 56 -20.15 -24.92 -8.74
CA ASP A 56 -19.35 -25.57 -7.72
C ASP A 56 -19.39 -24.77 -6.40
N PRO A 57 -19.95 -25.33 -5.30
CA PRO A 57 -20.06 -24.63 -4.02
C PRO A 57 -18.69 -24.31 -3.39
N ILE A 58 -17.62 -25.06 -3.71
CA ILE A 58 -16.27 -24.78 -3.23
C ILE A 58 -15.72 -23.53 -3.92
N ILE A 59 -15.90 -23.42 -5.25
CA ILE A 59 -15.49 -22.23 -6.00
C ILE A 59 -16.28 -21.01 -5.51
N GLU A 60 -17.58 -21.16 -5.25
CA GLU A 60 -18.40 -20.08 -4.70
C GLU A 60 -17.87 -19.60 -3.33
N GLN A 61 -17.54 -20.53 -2.44
CA GLN A 61 -16.94 -20.22 -1.15
C GLN A 61 -15.58 -19.53 -1.29
N MET A 62 -14.73 -19.98 -2.23
CA MET A 62 -13.45 -19.33 -2.54
C MET A 62 -13.65 -17.91 -3.08
N MET A 63 -14.66 -17.69 -3.92
CA MET A 63 -14.99 -16.36 -4.44
C MET A 63 -15.42 -15.41 -3.33
N TYR A 64 -16.30 -15.82 -2.41
CA TYR A 64 -16.65 -14.99 -1.26
C TYR A 64 -15.44 -14.68 -0.36
N ALA A 65 -14.56 -15.67 -0.13
CA ALA A 65 -13.33 -15.44 0.60
C ALA A 65 -12.44 -14.41 -0.13
N LEU A 66 -12.30 -14.49 -1.46
CA LEU A 66 -11.55 -13.53 -2.25
C LEU A 66 -12.15 -12.12 -2.17
N ILE A 67 -13.47 -12.00 -2.35
CA ILE A 67 -14.21 -10.73 -2.25
C ILE A 67 -13.99 -10.08 -0.88
N SER A 68 -13.94 -10.88 0.19
CA SER A 68 -13.69 -10.37 1.54
C SER A 68 -12.25 -9.90 1.76
N LYS A 69 -11.28 -10.54 1.11
CA LYS A 69 -9.84 -10.26 1.31
C LYS A 69 -9.31 -9.14 0.44
N LEU A 70 -9.82 -8.99 -0.78
CA LEU A 70 -9.33 -8.00 -1.75
C LEU A 70 -9.38 -6.55 -1.20
N PRO A 71 -10.49 -6.08 -0.59
CA PRO A 71 -10.53 -4.73 -0.02
C PRO A 71 -9.46 -4.53 1.06
N GLN A 72 -9.23 -5.55 1.88
CA GLN A 72 -8.23 -5.50 2.96
C GLN A 72 -6.81 -5.41 2.39
N GLU A 73 -6.45 -6.26 1.44
CA GLU A 73 -5.12 -6.22 0.80
C GLU A 73 -4.87 -4.87 0.09
N MET A 74 -5.90 -4.31 -0.55
CA MET A 74 -5.82 -3.00 -1.19
C MET A 74 -5.64 -1.87 -0.16
N SER A 75 -6.39 -1.88 0.94
CA SER A 75 -6.24 -0.88 2.00
C SER A 75 -4.85 -0.95 2.63
N GLU A 76 -4.35 -2.15 2.95
CA GLU A 76 -3.01 -2.33 3.52
C GLU A 76 -1.92 -1.78 2.58
N ARG A 77 -2.08 -2.01 1.27
CA ARG A 77 -1.14 -1.49 0.26
C ARG A 77 -1.17 0.04 0.16
N ILE A 78 -2.35 0.66 0.23
CA ILE A 78 -2.51 2.12 0.23
C ILE A 78 -1.92 2.73 1.50
N GLU A 79 -2.20 2.15 2.66
CA GLU A 79 -1.64 2.59 3.94
C GLU A 79 -0.12 2.50 3.95
N LEU A 80 0.45 1.41 3.43
CA LEU A 80 1.89 1.26 3.27
C LEU A 80 2.48 2.35 2.37
N GLU A 81 1.84 2.64 1.23
CA GLU A 81 2.29 3.69 0.33
C GLU A 81 2.23 5.08 0.97
N ASN A 82 1.14 5.38 1.68
CA ASN A 82 0.99 6.64 2.41
C ASN A 82 2.07 6.76 3.49
N LYS A 83 2.32 5.68 4.24
CA LYS A 83 3.36 5.59 5.28
C LYS A 83 4.77 5.84 4.74
N GLU A 84 5.12 5.28 3.59
CA GLU A 84 6.42 5.54 2.92
C GLU A 84 6.61 7.01 2.52
N ARG A 85 5.51 7.75 2.31
CA ARG A 85 5.51 9.18 1.97
C ARG A 85 5.20 10.08 3.17
N SER A 86 5.13 9.51 4.37
CA SER A 86 4.75 10.24 5.58
C SER A 86 5.96 10.74 6.37
N ILE A 87 5.84 11.96 6.85
CA ILE A 87 6.77 12.56 7.83
C ILE A 87 6.02 12.88 9.12
N VAL A 88 6.76 12.87 10.22
CA VAL A 88 6.29 13.34 11.52
C VAL A 88 7.02 14.64 11.83
N ILE A 89 6.25 15.67 12.17
CA ILE A 89 6.77 16.97 12.57
C ILE A 89 6.45 17.22 14.03
N GLU A 90 7.49 17.51 14.80
CA GLU A 90 7.41 17.81 16.23
C GLU A 90 7.59 19.30 16.46
N TRP A 91 7.03 19.79 17.57
CA TRP A 91 7.19 21.16 18.06
C TRP A 91 6.56 22.27 17.19
N ILE A 92 5.56 21.95 16.36
CA ILE A 92 4.72 23.01 15.75
C ILE A 92 3.80 23.58 16.84
N PRO A 93 3.77 24.91 17.07
CA PRO A 93 2.90 25.53 18.07
C PRO A 93 1.42 25.17 17.86
N GLU A 94 0.72 24.80 18.94
CA GLU A 94 -0.73 24.57 18.92
C GLU A 94 -1.48 25.88 18.72
N ALA A 95 -2.67 25.79 18.12
CA ALA A 95 -3.63 26.88 18.06
C ALA A 95 -4.20 27.18 19.46
N THR A 96 -4.77 28.37 19.66
CA THR A 96 -5.41 28.71 20.94
C THR A 96 -6.59 27.77 21.22
N ALA A 97 -6.79 27.45 22.50
CA ALA A 97 -7.77 26.44 22.92
C ALA A 97 -9.22 26.82 22.57
N ASP A 98 -9.50 28.11 22.45
CA ASP A 98 -10.85 28.65 22.22
C ASP A 98 -11.30 28.57 20.75
N LEU A 99 -10.38 28.29 19.83
CA LEU A 99 -10.71 28.22 18.41
C LEU A 99 -11.56 26.97 18.09
N PRO A 100 -12.52 27.07 17.16
CA PRO A 100 -13.23 25.92 16.66
C PRO A 100 -12.28 24.96 15.91
N PRO A 101 -12.61 23.65 15.82
CA PRO A 101 -11.74 22.66 15.17
C PRO A 101 -11.33 23.01 13.74
N SER A 102 -12.22 23.63 12.96
CA SER A 102 -11.94 24.09 11.59
C SER A 102 -10.84 25.14 11.54
N GLU A 103 -10.90 26.14 12.42
CA GLU A 103 -9.88 27.20 12.50
C GLU A 103 -8.55 26.66 13.04
N LYS A 104 -8.60 25.72 14.00
CA LYS A 104 -7.39 25.02 14.48
C LYS A 104 -6.69 24.23 13.38
N GLN A 105 -7.47 23.58 12.51
CA GLN A 105 -6.92 22.87 11.36
C GLN A 105 -6.31 23.84 10.35
N TRP A 106 -6.99 24.95 10.08
CA TRP A 106 -6.48 25.96 9.15
C TRP A 106 -5.19 26.63 9.65
N ASP A 107 -5.11 26.97 10.94
CA ASP A 107 -3.89 27.47 11.59
C ASP A 107 -2.72 26.47 11.49
N LEU A 108 -3.00 25.18 11.67
CA LEU A 108 -1.99 24.13 11.49
C LEU A 108 -1.49 24.07 10.05
N GLU A 109 -2.40 24.06 9.07
CA GLU A 109 -2.05 24.02 7.65
C GLU A 109 -1.25 25.26 7.23
N ALA A 110 -1.61 26.46 7.72
CA ALA A 110 -0.86 27.68 7.47
C ALA A 110 0.57 27.61 8.02
N LYS A 111 0.74 27.18 9.27
CA LYS A 111 2.08 26.98 9.86
C LYS A 111 2.90 25.94 9.11
N LEU A 112 2.26 24.89 8.60
CA LEU A 112 2.93 23.88 7.79
C LEU A 112 3.38 24.44 6.45
N SER A 113 2.58 25.29 5.80
CA SER A 113 3.00 25.98 4.58
C SER A 113 4.30 26.77 4.81
N GLU A 114 4.39 27.53 5.89
CA GLU A 114 5.62 28.26 6.24
C GLU A 114 6.81 27.32 6.52
N VAL A 115 6.56 26.18 7.17
CA VAL A 115 7.60 25.14 7.37
C VAL A 115 8.07 24.59 6.02
N PHE A 116 7.16 24.33 5.08
CA PHE A 116 7.52 23.85 3.74
C PHE A 116 8.27 24.89 2.91
N ASP A 117 7.98 26.18 3.10
CA ASP A 117 8.77 27.27 2.50
C ASP A 117 10.22 27.24 3.00
N VAL A 118 10.44 27.04 4.30
CA VAL A 118 11.80 26.87 4.86
C VAL A 118 12.49 25.61 4.33
N LEU A 119 11.73 24.52 4.14
CA LEU A 119 12.22 23.29 3.52
C LEU A 119 12.41 23.44 2.00
N ASP A 120 12.06 24.60 1.42
CA ASP A 120 12.15 24.92 0.00
C ASP A 120 11.33 23.93 -0.85
N ARG A 121 10.14 23.55 -0.40
CA ARG A 121 9.28 22.55 -1.05
C ARG A 121 7.92 23.13 -1.43
N GLU A 122 7.67 23.21 -2.72
CA GLU A 122 6.36 23.56 -3.28
C GLU A 122 5.45 22.33 -3.32
N CYS A 123 4.73 22.04 -2.23
CA CYS A 123 3.72 21.00 -2.24
C CYS A 123 2.60 21.24 -1.24
N ARG A 124 1.39 20.80 -1.59
CA ARG A 124 0.29 20.65 -0.65
C ARG A 124 0.27 19.21 -0.14
N PRO A 125 0.42 18.97 1.18
CA PRO A 125 0.25 17.63 1.72
C PRO A 125 -1.13 17.05 1.45
N LEU A 126 -1.22 15.72 1.33
CA LEU A 126 -2.47 15.00 1.12
C LEU A 126 -3.27 14.88 2.42
N GLU A 127 -2.57 14.65 3.53
CA GLU A 127 -3.17 14.51 4.85
C GLU A 127 -2.31 15.25 5.88
N VAL A 128 -2.99 15.93 6.80
CA VAL A 128 -2.39 16.68 7.89
C VAL A 128 -3.25 16.52 9.13
N TYR A 129 -2.68 15.99 10.19
CA TYR A 129 -3.38 15.89 11.48
C TYR A 129 -2.43 15.84 12.67
N ARG A 130 -2.93 16.31 13.81
CA ARG A 130 -2.25 16.24 15.11
C ARG A 130 -2.48 14.87 15.75
N MET A 131 -1.42 14.24 16.21
CA MET A 131 -1.48 12.95 16.89
C MET A 131 -1.71 13.10 18.40
N GLY A 132 -2.63 12.31 18.94
CA GLY A 132 -2.85 12.20 20.38
C GLY A 132 -3.74 13.30 20.99
N ARG A 133 -3.85 13.24 22.32
CA ARG A 133 -4.68 14.16 23.11
C ARG A 133 -3.95 15.49 23.31
N HIS A 134 -4.70 16.59 23.26
CA HIS A 134 -4.15 17.92 23.51
C HIS A 134 -3.62 18.02 24.95
N GLN A 135 -2.41 18.57 25.11
CA GLN A 135 -1.76 18.81 26.38
C GLN A 135 -1.39 20.28 26.49
N ARG A 136 -1.52 20.87 27.69
CA ARG A 136 -1.28 22.31 27.90
C ARG A 136 0.18 22.70 27.69
N ASP A 137 1.10 21.82 28.07
CA ASP A 137 2.54 22.15 28.12
C ASP A 137 3.34 21.58 26.94
N HIS A 138 2.71 20.77 26.08
CA HIS A 138 3.39 20.04 25.00
C HIS A 138 2.60 20.09 23.70
N ALA A 139 3.24 20.60 22.66
CA ALA A 139 2.71 20.54 21.30
C ALA A 139 2.64 19.10 20.81
N ARG A 140 1.51 18.68 20.26
CA ARG A 140 1.37 17.34 19.70
C ARG A 140 2.19 17.20 18.43
N LYS A 141 2.65 15.97 18.18
CA LYS A 141 3.26 15.60 16.91
C LYS A 141 2.23 15.75 15.79
N VAL A 142 2.71 16.09 14.60
CA VAL A 142 1.89 16.24 13.39
C VAL A 142 2.31 15.17 12.40
N THR A 143 1.36 14.39 11.90
CA THR A 143 1.59 13.51 10.77
C THR A 143 1.23 14.24 9.50
N VAL A 144 2.11 14.14 8.51
CA VAL A 144 1.95 14.77 7.20
C VAL A 144 2.25 13.75 6.11
N VAL A 145 1.27 13.49 5.23
CA VAL A 145 1.43 12.63 4.05
C VAL A 145 1.78 13.50 2.84
N LEU A 146 2.92 13.24 2.21
CA LEU A 146 3.41 14.05 1.08
C LEU A 146 2.97 13.47 -0.27
N PRO A 147 2.84 14.29 -1.33
CA PRO A 147 2.37 13.82 -2.64
C PRO A 147 3.24 12.73 -3.28
N SER A 148 4.54 12.69 -2.99
CA SER A 148 5.45 11.68 -3.56
C SER A 148 6.64 11.37 -2.65
N LYS A 149 7.34 10.26 -2.94
CA LYS A 149 8.61 9.90 -2.28
C LYS A 149 9.71 10.93 -2.51
N SER A 150 9.70 11.67 -3.63
CA SER A 150 10.68 12.72 -3.90
C SER A 150 10.48 13.94 -3.00
N HIS A 151 9.22 14.34 -2.76
CA HIS A 151 8.89 15.37 -1.77
C HIS A 151 9.35 14.95 -0.38
N TRP A 152 9.05 13.70 0.01
CA TRP A 152 9.48 13.12 1.29
C TRP A 152 10.99 13.13 1.48
N ALA A 153 11.73 12.61 0.50
CA ALA A 153 13.19 12.51 0.59
C ALA A 153 13.82 13.91 0.70
N THR A 154 13.29 14.88 -0.04
CA THR A 154 13.85 16.22 -0.07
C THR A 154 13.47 17.02 1.18
N ALA A 155 12.23 16.90 1.68
CA ALA A 155 11.82 17.50 2.95
C ALA A 155 12.71 17.03 4.10
N LEU A 156 13.04 15.74 4.15
CA LEU A 156 13.96 15.19 5.15
C LEU A 156 15.39 15.68 4.93
N LYS A 157 15.88 15.71 3.68
CA LYS A 157 17.21 16.22 3.34
C LYS A 157 17.39 17.69 3.76
N ASN A 158 16.35 18.50 3.62
CA ASN A 158 16.37 19.93 3.93
C ASN A 158 15.97 20.24 5.38
N SER A 159 15.59 19.24 6.18
CA SER A 159 15.11 19.42 7.56
C SER A 159 16.06 20.18 8.48
N TRP A 160 17.36 20.16 8.20
CA TRP A 160 18.36 20.92 8.95
C TRP A 160 18.15 22.43 8.83
N LYS A 161 17.60 22.94 7.71
CA LYS A 161 17.33 24.37 7.48
C LYS A 161 16.39 24.96 8.54
N LEU A 162 15.53 24.13 9.13
CA LEU A 162 14.63 24.57 10.20
C LEU A 162 15.40 25.07 11.43
N ARG A 163 16.61 24.57 11.69
CA ARG A 163 17.45 24.99 12.82
C ARG A 163 17.91 26.44 12.71
N ASP A 164 18.05 26.93 11.48
CA ASP A 164 18.51 28.29 11.17
C ASP A 164 17.33 29.28 11.04
N SER A 165 16.08 28.78 11.07
CA SER A 165 14.87 29.60 11.04
C SER A 165 14.62 30.25 12.40
N ALA A 166 14.36 31.56 12.42
CA ALA A 166 14.01 32.27 13.64
C ALA A 166 12.70 31.75 14.27
N THR A 167 11.73 31.37 13.45
CA THR A 167 10.39 30.93 13.89
C THR A 167 10.35 29.44 14.22
N PHE A 168 11.11 28.61 13.49
CA PHE A 168 10.99 27.15 13.53
C PHE A 168 12.25 26.40 14.01
N ASN A 169 13.20 27.07 14.67
CA ASN A 169 14.43 26.46 15.19
C ASN A 169 14.22 25.23 16.10
N LYS A 170 13.08 25.15 16.80
CA LYS A 170 12.70 24.01 17.64
C LYS A 170 11.99 22.89 16.87
N VAL A 171 11.45 23.17 15.69
CA VAL A 171 10.75 22.18 14.86
C VAL A 171 11.71 21.08 14.43
N ARG A 172 11.22 19.84 14.46
CA ARG A 172 11.97 18.66 14.01
C ARG A 172 11.11 17.86 13.06
N VAL A 173 11.70 17.47 11.94
CA VAL A 173 11.06 16.62 10.93
C VAL A 173 11.74 15.25 10.95
N GLN A 174 10.95 14.20 11.02
CA GLN A 174 11.41 12.82 11.09
C GLN A 174 10.58 11.93 10.15
N ARG A 175 11.09 10.74 9.86
CA ARG A 175 10.35 9.71 9.13
C ARG A 175 9.20 9.21 10.01
N SER A 176 8.03 8.94 9.43
CA SER A 176 7.02 8.16 10.14
C SER A 176 7.52 6.73 10.30
N MET A 177 7.76 6.31 11.54
CA MET A 177 8.40 5.03 11.89
C MET A 177 7.46 4.09 12.65
N THR A 178 6.13 4.26 12.56
CA THR A 178 5.21 3.33 13.23
C THR A 178 5.41 1.93 12.65
N SER A 179 6.06 1.03 13.39
CA SER A 179 6.01 -0.41 13.13
C SER A 179 4.57 -0.87 13.32
N ASP A 180 4.12 -1.73 12.42
CA ASP A 180 2.91 -2.53 12.64
C ASP A 180 3.18 -3.59 13.72
#